data_AF-A0A2W5CQQ3-F1
#
_entry.id   AF-A0A2W5CQQ3-F1
#
_cell.length_a   1.000
_cell.length_b   1.000
_cell.length_c   1.000
_cell.angle_alpha   90.00
_cell.angle_beta   90.00
_cell.angle_gamma   90.00
#
_symmetry.space_group_name_H-M   'P 1'
#
loop_
_entity.id
_entity.type
_entity.pdbx_description
1 polymer ?
#
loop_
_entity_poly.entity_id
_entity_poly.type
_entity_poly.pdbx_seq_one_letter_code
_entity_poly.pdbx_strand_id
1 'polypeptide(L)'
;MPSADLDQFHAPVAAWFRDVFHEPTVVQSQAWRAISAGENTLVVAPTGSGKTLAAFLWSLSELTRTGVLSHPSAGQADPQTPTRVLYISPLKALGVDVDRNLAAPLAGISRTAAAMGE
;
A
#
# COMPACT_ATOMS: atom_id res chain seq x y z
N MET A 1 15.24 8.21 -14.69
CA MET A 1 14.66 9.32 -13.89
C MET A 1 13.93 8.70 -12.72
N PRO A 2 13.95 9.27 -11.51
CA PRO A 2 13.09 8.78 -10.44
C PRO A 2 11.66 8.74 -10.99
N SER A 3 10.98 7.61 -10.84
CA SER A 3 9.67 7.39 -11.44
C SER A 3 8.70 8.45 -10.92
N ALA A 4 8.25 9.37 -11.79
CA ALA A 4 7.23 10.37 -11.47
C ALA A 4 5.97 9.73 -10.86
N ASP A 5 5.74 8.45 -11.15
CA ASP A 5 4.68 7.64 -10.56
C ASP A 5 4.77 7.50 -9.03
N LEU A 6 5.92 7.74 -8.39
CA LEU A 6 6.03 7.69 -6.93
C LEU A 6 5.68 9.02 -6.25
N ASP A 7 5.64 10.13 -6.99
CA ASP A 7 5.41 11.46 -6.44
C ASP A 7 3.92 11.72 -6.14
N GLN A 8 3.02 10.88 -6.65
CA GLN A 8 1.60 10.90 -6.32
C GLN A 8 1.28 10.31 -4.93
N PHE A 9 2.20 9.54 -4.33
CA PHE A 9 1.98 8.92 -3.02
C PHE A 9 2.34 9.86 -1.88
N HIS A 10 1.78 9.57 -0.70
CA HIS A 10 2.18 10.21 0.54
C HIS A 10 3.69 10.01 0.81
N ALA A 11 4.37 11.04 1.31
CA ALA A 11 5.82 11.11 1.31
C ALA A 11 6.52 9.92 2.02
N PRO A 12 6.07 9.46 3.21
CA PRO A 12 6.65 8.26 3.84
C PRO A 12 6.46 6.98 3.03
N VAL A 13 5.35 6.85 2.31
CA VAL A 13 5.09 5.65 1.48
C VAL A 13 5.98 5.65 0.25
N ALA A 14 6.15 6.80 -0.40
CA ALA A 14 7.07 6.95 -1.53
C ALA A 14 8.53 6.73 -1.08
N ALA A 15 8.92 7.29 0.06
CA ALA A 15 10.26 7.11 0.63
C ALA A 15 10.53 5.64 0.98
N TRP A 16 9.59 4.97 1.65
CA TRP A 16 9.70 3.55 1.96
C TRP A 16 9.84 2.69 0.70
N PHE A 17 9.04 2.94 -0.34
CA PHE A 17 9.12 2.17 -1.57
C PHE A 17 10.49 2.31 -2.24
N ARG A 18 11.05 3.53 -2.28
CA ARG A 18 12.38 3.82 -2.85
C ARG A 18 13.52 3.16 -2.08
N ASP A 19 13.35 2.97 -0.77
CA ASP A 19 14.35 2.31 0.08
C ASP A 19 14.34 0.78 -0.12
N VAL A 20 13.14 0.19 -0.28
CA VAL A 20 12.98 -1.27 -0.38
C VAL A 20 13.14 -1.81 -1.80
N PHE A 21 12.74 -1.05 -2.82
CA PHE A 21 12.71 -1.50 -4.21
C PHE A 21 13.53 -0.60 -5.11
N HIS A 22 14.14 -1.19 -6.14
CA HIS A 22 14.92 -0.43 -7.12
C HIS A 22 14.04 0.53 -7.95
N GLU A 23 12.95 0.01 -8.52
CA GLU A 23 12.00 0.77 -9.32
C GLU A 23 10.62 0.08 -9.35
N PRO A 24 9.53 0.83 -9.62
CA PRO A 24 8.22 0.24 -9.87
C PRO A 24 8.22 -0.67 -11.10
N THR A 25 7.45 -1.76 -11.05
CA THR A 25 7.18 -2.55 -12.26
C THR A 25 6.25 -1.79 -13.19
N VAL A 26 6.22 -2.19 -14.47
CA VAL A 26 5.28 -1.62 -15.48
C VAL A 26 3.83 -1.76 -15.01
N VAL A 27 3.49 -2.91 -14.43
CA VAL A 27 2.13 -3.21 -13.95
C VAL A 27 1.75 -2.33 -12.77
N GLN A 28 2.68 -2.10 -11.85
CA GLN A 28 2.49 -1.17 -10.74
C GLN A 28 2.23 0.25 -11.24
N SER A 29 3.11 0.76 -12.10
CA SER A 29 3.00 2.11 -12.65
C SER A 29 1.68 2.33 -13.39
N GLN A 30 1.26 1.38 -14.23
CA GLN A 30 -0.02 1.45 -14.95
C GLN A 30 -1.22 1.41 -14.00
N ALA A 31 -1.20 0.51 -13.00
CA ALA A 31 -2.29 0.41 -12.03
C ALA A 31 -2.41 1.69 -11.19
N TRP A 32 -1.29 2.24 -10.73
CA TRP A 32 -1.29 3.43 -9.87
C TRP A 32 -1.81 4.67 -10.57
N ARG A 33 -1.56 4.82 -11.88
CA ARG A 33 -2.15 5.92 -12.67
C ARG A 33 -3.67 5.85 -12.71
N ALA A 34 -4.23 4.68 -13.01
CA ALA A 34 -5.69 4.50 -13.06
C ALA A 34 -6.33 4.59 -11.66
N ILE A 35 -5.76 3.91 -10.66
CA ILE A 35 -6.29 3.88 -9.29
C ILE A 35 -6.26 5.28 -8.66
N SER A 36 -5.19 6.05 -8.84
CA SER A 36 -5.09 7.41 -8.30
C SER A 36 -6.08 8.39 -8.95
N ALA A 37 -6.50 8.13 -10.19
CA ALA A 37 -7.56 8.87 -10.87
C ALA A 37 -8.98 8.48 -10.40
N GLY A 38 -9.11 7.52 -9.47
CA GLY A 38 -10.39 7.02 -8.99
C GLY A 38 -11.06 6.00 -9.92
N GLU A 39 -10.31 5.43 -10.87
CA GLU A 39 -10.86 4.48 -11.84
C GLU A 39 -10.86 3.04 -11.32
N ASN A 40 -11.92 2.29 -11.65
CA ASN A 40 -11.97 0.86 -11.43
C ASN A 40 -10.93 0.17 -12.33
N THR A 41 -9.99 -0.56 -11.73
CA THR A 41 -8.83 -1.09 -12.43
C THR A 41 -8.77 -2.62 -12.35
N LEU A 42 -8.74 -3.30 -13.50
CA LEU A 42 -8.46 -4.74 -13.60
C LEU A 42 -7.00 -4.95 -14.01
N VAL A 43 -6.22 -5.57 -13.13
CA VAL A 43 -4.80 -5.84 -13.37
C VAL A 43 -4.59 -7.28 -13.82
N VAL A 44 -4.13 -7.47 -15.06
CA VAL A 44 -3.76 -8.78 -15.63
C VAL A 44 -2.25 -8.85 -15.81
N ALA A 45 -1.57 -9.66 -15.02
CA ALA A 45 -0.13 -9.85 -15.12
C ALA A 45 0.32 -11.21 -14.56
N PRO A 46 1.50 -11.74 -14.94
CA PRO A 46 2.07 -12.95 -14.36
C PRO A 46 2.29 -12.87 -12.84
N THR A 47 2.48 -14.01 -12.19
CA THR A 47 3.01 -14.07 -10.81
C THR A 47 4.38 -13.38 -10.75
N GLY A 48 4.74 -12.84 -9.58
CA GLY A 48 6.00 -12.09 -9.42
C GLY A 48 6.01 -10.66 -9.98
N SER A 49 4.98 -10.23 -10.73
CA SER A 49 4.95 -8.87 -11.34
C SER A 49 4.65 -7.72 -10.37
N GLY A 50 4.57 -7.99 -9.06
CA GLY A 50 4.27 -6.98 -8.05
C GLY A 50 2.79 -6.57 -7.93
N LYS A 51 1.84 -7.39 -8.41
CA LYS A 51 0.39 -7.11 -8.42
C LYS A 51 -0.18 -6.71 -7.05
N THR A 52 0.34 -7.27 -5.96
CA THR A 52 -0.13 -6.93 -4.60
C THR A 52 0.10 -5.45 -4.31
N LEU A 53 1.34 -4.94 -4.46
CA LEU A 53 1.60 -3.52 -4.27
C LEU A 53 0.99 -2.65 -5.38
N ALA A 54 0.78 -3.19 -6.58
CA ALA A 54 0.02 -2.50 -7.62
C ALA A 54 -1.41 -2.16 -7.14
N ALA A 55 -2.06 -3.08 -6.43
CA ALA A 55 -3.42 -2.89 -5.92
C ALA A 55 -3.50 -2.16 -4.56
N PHE A 56 -2.54 -2.39 -3.65
CA PHE A 56 -2.66 -1.91 -2.26
C PHE A 56 -1.94 -0.59 -1.97
N LEU A 57 -0.85 -0.26 -2.69
CA LEU A 57 0.03 0.82 -2.26
C LEU A 57 -0.66 2.18 -2.23
N TRP A 58 -1.59 2.43 -3.15
CA TRP A 58 -2.39 3.66 -3.16
C TRP A 58 -3.23 3.79 -1.90
N SER A 59 -3.99 2.75 -1.56
CA SER A 59 -4.81 2.73 -0.35
C SER A 59 -3.98 2.86 0.93
N LEU A 60 -2.79 2.24 0.98
CA LEU A 60 -1.87 2.41 2.10
C LEU A 60 -1.41 3.86 2.23
N SER A 61 -1.07 4.52 1.12
CA SER A 61 -0.74 5.93 1.07
C SER A 61 -1.88 6.83 1.59
N GLU A 62 -3.12 6.57 1.17
CA GLU A 62 -4.29 7.31 1.68
C GLU A 62 -4.49 7.11 3.19
N LEU A 63 -4.28 5.88 3.69
CA LEU A 63 -4.40 5.55 5.11
C LEU A 63 -3.29 6.18 5.95
N THR A 64 -2.05 6.22 5.45
CA THR A 64 -0.96 6.95 6.08
C THR A 64 -1.27 8.45 6.12
N ARG A 65 -1.68 9.05 5.00
CA ARG A 65 -1.99 10.50 4.91
C ARG A 65 -3.09 10.92 5.88
N THR A 66 -4.08 10.06 6.09
CA THR A 66 -5.20 10.35 7.00
C THR A 66 -4.91 9.98 8.47
N GLY A 67 -3.69 9.58 8.81
CA GLY A 67 -3.26 9.27 10.17
C GLY A 67 -3.85 7.97 10.74
N VAL A 68 -4.59 7.20 9.94
CA VAL A 68 -5.22 5.94 10.38
C VAL A 68 -4.16 4.92 10.79
N LEU A 69 -2.99 4.94 10.14
CA LEU A 69 -1.87 4.05 10.47
C LEU A 69 -0.97 4.56 11.62
N SER A 70 -1.15 5.82 12.07
CA SER A 70 -0.37 6.43 13.15
C SER A 70 -0.89 6.10 14.55
N HIS A 71 -2.03 5.41 14.65
CA HIS A 71 -2.57 4.87 15.91
C HIS A 71 -2.38 3.36 16.01
N PRO A 72 -1.16 2.85 16.27
CA PRO A 72 -0.95 1.47 16.66
C PRO A 72 -1.25 1.33 18.15
N SER A 73 -2.52 1.47 18.55
CA SER A 73 -2.93 0.89 19.84
C SER A 73 -2.76 -0.61 19.68
N ALA A 74 -1.67 -1.13 20.25
CA ALA A 74 -1.21 -2.50 20.13
C ALA A 74 -2.37 -3.50 20.21
N GLY A 75 -2.77 -4.04 19.06
CA GLY A 75 -3.69 -5.17 18.94
C GLY A 75 -5.18 -4.90 19.15
N GLN A 76 -5.63 -3.65 19.32
CA GLN A 76 -7.06 -3.33 19.38
C GLN A 76 -7.41 -2.22 18.40
N ALA A 77 -8.04 -2.61 17.29
CA ALA A 77 -8.71 -1.66 16.42
C ALA A 77 -9.76 -0.92 17.27
N ASP A 78 -9.70 0.40 17.27
CA ASP A 78 -10.76 1.21 17.88
C ASP A 78 -12.08 0.86 17.17
N PRO A 79 -13.12 0.38 17.90
CA PRO A 79 -14.42 0.06 17.31
C PRO A 79 -15.05 1.23 16.55
N GLN A 80 -14.61 2.47 16.81
CA GLN A 80 -15.05 3.67 16.11
C GLN A 80 -14.33 3.91 14.77
N THR A 81 -13.24 3.18 14.48
CA THR A 81 -12.53 3.32 13.20
C THR A 81 -13.27 2.55 12.11
N PRO A 82 -13.86 3.23 11.11
CA PRO A 82 -14.59 2.54 10.05
C PRO A 82 -13.64 1.79 9.12
N THR A 83 -14.09 0.66 8.58
CA THR A 83 -13.37 -0.08 7.54
C THR A 83 -13.19 0.80 6.29
N ARG A 84 -11.95 0.98 5.84
CA ARG A 84 -11.60 1.84 4.68
C ARG A 84 -11.23 1.08 3.42
N VAL A 85 -10.74 -0.15 3.56
CA VAL A 85 -10.30 -1.01 2.45
C VAL A 85 -10.84 -2.42 2.69
N LEU A 86 -11.54 -2.97 1.70
CA LEU A 86 -12.06 -4.34 1.74
C LEU A 86 -11.34 -5.20 0.70
N TYR A 87 -10.57 -6.16 1.17
CA TYR A 87 -9.98 -7.19 0.33
C TYR A 87 -10.88 -8.43 0.30
N ILE A 88 -11.25 -8.89 -0.91
CA ILE A 88 -12.08 -10.08 -1.11
C ILE A 88 -11.24 -11.13 -1.83
N SER A 89 -11.19 -12.33 -1.26
CA SER A 89 -10.51 -13.48 -1.84
C SER A 89 -11.48 -14.65 -2.03
N PRO A 90 -11.39 -15.40 -3.15
CA PRO A 90 -12.14 -16.64 -3.32
C PRO A 90 -11.63 -17.77 -2.41
N LEU A 91 -10.43 -17.64 -1.81
CA LEU A 91 -9.78 -18.67 -0.99
C LEU A 91 -9.35 -18.11 0.37
N LYS A 92 -9.65 -18.84 1.45
CA LYS A 92 -9.22 -18.46 2.82
C LYS A 92 -7.70 -18.35 2.94
N ALA A 93 -6.96 -19.30 2.36
CA ALA A 93 -5.50 -19.33 2.41
C ALA A 93 -4.89 -18.05 1.80
N LEU A 94 -5.45 -17.56 0.70
CA LEU A 94 -4.97 -16.34 0.06
C LEU A 94 -5.26 -15.08 0.91
N GLY A 95 -6.33 -15.09 1.71
CA GLY A 95 -6.57 -14.04 2.71
C GLY A 95 -5.46 -13.96 3.75
N VAL A 96 -5.05 -15.12 4.29
CA VAL A 96 -3.93 -15.23 5.24
C VAL A 96 -2.61 -14.80 4.58
N ASP A 97 -2.39 -15.19 3.32
CA ASP A 97 -1.18 -14.79 2.59
C ASP A 97 -1.10 -13.28 2.35
N VAL A 98 -2.23 -12.61 2.06
CA VAL A 98 -2.27 -11.15 1.89
C VAL A 98 -1.93 -10.44 3.18
N ASP A 99 -2.47 -10.86 4.31
CA ASP A 99 -2.14 -10.30 5.62
C ASP A 99 -0.63 -10.37 5.90
N ARG A 100 -0.03 -11.55 5.71
CA ARG A 100 1.43 -11.74 5.85
C ARG A 100 2.21 -10.85 4.87
N ASN A 101 1.76 -10.75 3.62
CA ASN A 101 2.44 -9.95 2.59
C ASN A 101 2.35 -8.44 2.86
N LEU A 102 1.33 -7.97 3.57
CA LEU A 102 1.17 -6.56 3.93
C LEU A 102 1.85 -6.18 5.25
N ALA A 103 2.17 -7.15 6.11
CA ALA A 103 2.86 -6.89 7.39
C ALA A 103 4.19 -6.14 7.20
N ALA A 104 5.03 -6.56 6.26
CA ALA A 104 6.32 -5.90 6.00
C ALA A 104 6.17 -4.47 5.43
N PRO A 105 5.33 -4.22 4.40
CA PRO A 105 5.00 -2.87 3.96
C PRO A 105 4.48 -1.96 5.06
N LEU A 106 3.50 -2.41 5.84
CA LEU A 106 2.91 -1.61 6.92
C LEU A 106 3.97 -1.21 7.95
N ALA A 107 4.75 -2.17 8.44
CA ALA A 107 5.80 -1.89 9.41
C ALA A 107 6.90 -0.97 8.86
N GLY A 108 7.26 -1.14 7.57
CA GLY A 108 8.26 -0.29 6.91
C GLY A 108 7.78 1.15 6.72
N ILE A 109 6.53 1.33 6.28
CA ILE A 109 5.89 2.63 6.12
C ILE A 109 5.78 3.33 7.47
N SER A 110 5.32 2.64 8.53
CA SER A 110 5.22 3.23 9.87
C SER A 110 6.56 3.69 10.42
N ARG A 111 7.64 2.91 10.24
CA ARG A 111 9.00 3.33 10.64
C ARG A 111 9.48 4.54 9.85
N THR A 112 9.18 4.59 8.56
CA THR A 112 9.57 5.69 7.68
C THR A 112 8.82 6.98 8.06
N ALA A 113 7.51 6.89 8.32
CA ALA A 113 6.70 8.02 8.80
C ALA A 113 7.25 8.58 10.12
N ALA A 114 7.50 7.70 11.10
CA ALA A 114 8.05 8.11 12.40
C ALA A 114 9.43 8.79 12.27
N ALA A 115 10.30 8.29 11.37
CA ALA A 115 11.59 8.90 11.09
C ALA A 115 11.47 10.28 10.40
N MET A 116 10.35 10.53 9.71
CA MET A 116 10.02 11.81 9.08
C MET A 116 9.23 12.75 10.00
N GLY A 117 8.88 12.32 11.22
CA GLY A 117 8.16 13.13 12.20
C GLY A 117 6.63 13.09 12.07
N GLU A 118 6.08 12.08 11.39
CA GLU A 118 4.64 11.78 11.26
C GLU A 118 4.24 10.52 12.04
#